data_AF-A0A0Q4XS88-F1
#
_entry.id   AF-A0A0Q4XS88-F1
#
_cell.length_a   1.000
_cell.length_b   1.000
_cell.length_c   1.000
_cell.angle_alpha   90.00
_cell.angle_beta   90.00
_cell.angle_gamma   90.00
#
_symmetry.space_group_name_H-M   'P 1'
#
loop_
_entity.id
_entity.type
_entity.pdbx_description
1 polymer ?
#
loop_
_entity_poly.entity_id
_entity_poly.type
_entity_poly.pdbx_seq_one_letter_code
_entity_poly.pdbx_strand_id
1 'polypeptide(L)'
;MTTMTTTRPHAQRLDELTQEIGTATAQARGGAARQPVSVVGRIDQTAVAFNIFTSLLHSDGIRAALYAVLRQSDYRFLGIFRFKDGKATSCVHVDRENLAITQADEVPDTATYCSFVRGSMKPFATADAASDPRTLGHPARDVVLAYCGIPIMESDGTLIGTLCHYDVVPRDPEQLNLDLLVQVSSALAQPGLVPPYPDLARPPAC
;
A
#
# COMPACT_ATOMS: atom_id res chain seq x y z
N MET A 1 -39.75 6.31 -5.28
CA MET A 1 -39.03 6.75 -4.07
C MET A 1 -37.57 6.44 -4.31
N THR A 2 -36.88 7.37 -5.00
CA THR A 2 -35.52 7.16 -5.51
C THR A 2 -34.54 7.52 -4.40
N THR A 3 -33.89 6.52 -3.84
CA THR A 3 -32.79 6.70 -2.88
C THR A 3 -31.61 7.34 -3.62
N MET A 4 -31.34 8.61 -3.35
CA MET A 4 -30.08 9.25 -3.68
C MET A 4 -28.97 8.56 -2.89
N THR A 5 -28.14 7.78 -3.55
CA THR A 5 -26.85 7.36 -2.99
C THR A 5 -25.96 8.59 -3.00
N THR A 6 -25.84 9.26 -1.85
CA THR A 6 -24.94 10.40 -1.67
C THR A 6 -23.50 9.90 -1.76
N THR A 7 -22.86 10.09 -2.91
CA THR A 7 -21.41 9.91 -3.07
C THR A 7 -20.72 10.89 -2.12
N ARG A 8 -20.08 10.38 -1.06
CA ARG A 8 -19.32 11.23 -0.14
C ARG A 8 -18.17 11.89 -0.89
N PRO A 9 -17.89 13.19 -0.66
CA PRO A 9 -16.78 13.87 -1.29
C PRO A 9 -15.46 13.19 -0.94
N HIS A 10 -14.59 13.04 -1.94
CA HIS A 10 -13.31 12.34 -1.88
C HIS A 10 -12.46 12.72 -0.65
N ALA A 11 -12.45 13.99 -0.26
CA ALA A 11 -11.74 14.48 0.93
C ALA A 11 -12.22 13.85 2.25
N GLN A 12 -13.53 13.67 2.46
CA GLN A 12 -14.05 13.03 3.67
C GLN A 12 -13.69 11.54 3.74
N ARG A 13 -13.59 10.88 2.58
CA ARG A 13 -13.15 9.49 2.50
C ARG A 13 -11.66 9.35 2.78
N LEU A 14 -10.84 10.34 2.39
CA LEU A 14 -9.43 10.42 2.74
C LEU A 14 -9.25 10.56 4.26
N ASP A 15 -9.98 11.47 4.90
CA ASP A 15 -9.90 11.69 6.36
C ASP A 15 -10.30 10.45 7.16
N GLU A 16 -11.40 9.78 6.76
CA GLU A 16 -11.84 8.51 7.36
C GLU A 16 -10.79 7.40 7.18
N LEU A 17 -10.22 7.27 5.97
CA LEU A 17 -9.15 6.29 5.70
C LEU A 17 -7.92 6.58 6.55
N THR A 18 -7.48 7.85 6.65
CA THR A 18 -6.36 8.25 7.52
C THR A 18 -6.62 7.89 8.98
N GLN A 19 -7.84 8.10 9.49
CA GLN A 19 -8.20 7.77 10.88
C GLN A 19 -8.25 6.25 11.13
N GLU A 20 -8.79 5.48 10.19
CA GLU A 20 -8.81 4.02 10.25
C GLU A 20 -7.40 3.42 10.14
N ILE A 21 -6.53 4.04 9.36
CA ILE A 21 -5.11 3.69 9.28
C ILE A 21 -4.39 3.95 10.59
N GLY A 22 -4.58 5.15 11.18
CA GLY A 22 -4.01 5.47 12.50
C GLY A 22 -4.39 4.41 13.54
N THR A 23 -5.63 3.91 13.45
CA THR A 23 -6.14 2.82 14.29
C THR A 23 -5.48 1.48 13.96
N ALA A 24 -5.32 1.12 12.68
CA ALA A 24 -4.64 -0.11 12.27
C ALA A 24 -3.16 -0.14 12.70
N THR A 25 -2.47 1.00 12.63
CA THR A 25 -1.10 1.14 13.18
C THR A 25 -1.09 1.13 14.71
N ALA A 26 -2.04 1.77 15.38
CA ALA A 26 -2.16 1.68 16.83
C ALA A 26 -2.42 0.25 17.32
N GLN A 27 -3.18 -0.54 16.55
CA GLN A 27 -3.41 -1.96 16.80
C GLN A 27 -2.17 -2.82 16.53
N ALA A 28 -1.27 -2.37 15.65
CA ALA A 28 0.05 -2.98 15.44
C ALA A 28 1.10 -2.52 16.48
N ARG A 29 0.80 -1.49 17.29
CA ARG A 29 1.72 -0.92 18.29
C ARG A 29 1.60 -1.61 19.64
N GLY A 30 2.71 -2.20 20.09
CA GLY A 30 3.03 -2.34 21.51
C GLY A 30 3.72 -1.07 22.03
N GLY A 31 2.94 -0.05 22.40
CA GLY A 31 3.29 1.04 23.35
C GLY A 31 4.41 2.06 23.03
N ALA A 32 4.01 3.32 22.81
CA ALA A 32 4.36 4.54 23.60
C ALA A 32 4.29 5.82 22.73
N ALA A 33 3.41 6.75 23.11
CA ALA A 33 3.20 8.01 22.41
C ALA A 33 4.18 9.11 22.88
N ARG A 34 4.60 9.98 21.95
CA ARG A 34 5.12 11.32 22.28
C ARG A 34 4.41 12.39 21.44
N GLN A 35 3.93 13.43 22.13
CA GLN A 35 3.34 14.65 21.56
C GLN A 35 4.31 15.85 21.66
N PRO A 36 4.07 16.94 20.91
CA PRO A 36 5.12 17.55 20.08
C PRO A 36 5.61 18.93 20.57
N VAL A 37 6.73 19.38 20.00
CA VAL A 37 7.19 20.77 20.03
C VAL A 37 6.80 21.46 18.72
N SER A 38 6.18 22.63 18.80
CA SER A 38 5.71 23.45 17.68
C SER A 38 6.82 24.36 17.14
N VAL A 39 6.97 24.43 15.80
CA VAL A 39 7.78 25.45 15.11
C VAL A 39 7.10 25.82 13.79
N VAL A 40 6.79 27.11 13.62
CA VAL A 40 6.29 27.72 12.37
C VAL A 40 7.42 27.68 11.33
N GLY A 41 7.13 27.17 10.13
CA GLY A 41 8.08 27.05 9.01
C GLY A 41 8.53 25.62 8.69
N ARG A 42 7.84 24.57 9.16
CA ARG A 42 8.13 23.19 8.75
C ARG A 42 7.69 22.95 7.30
N ILE A 43 8.64 22.57 6.46
CA ILE A 43 8.36 21.93 5.17
C ILE A 43 7.51 20.69 5.46
N ASP A 44 6.32 20.64 4.88
CA ASP A 44 5.47 19.46 4.94
C ASP A 44 6.14 18.34 4.13
N GLN A 45 6.72 17.38 4.86
CA GLN A 45 7.44 16.26 4.28
C GLN A 45 6.51 15.36 3.46
N THR A 46 5.23 15.27 3.83
CA THR A 46 4.21 14.53 3.08
C THR A 46 3.99 15.19 1.72
N ALA A 47 3.79 16.51 1.69
CA ALA A 47 3.60 17.25 0.45
C ALA A 47 4.84 17.17 -0.46
N VAL A 48 6.05 17.29 0.09
CA VAL A 48 7.30 17.13 -0.68
C VAL A 48 7.40 15.73 -1.28
N ALA A 49 7.16 14.70 -0.47
CA ALA A 49 7.20 13.31 -0.91
C ALA A 49 6.20 13.04 -2.03
N PHE A 50 4.97 13.54 -1.88
CA PHE A 50 3.92 13.38 -2.87
C PHE A 50 4.28 14.10 -4.18
N ASN A 51 4.83 15.32 -4.11
CA ASN A 51 5.30 16.04 -5.30
C ASN A 51 6.41 15.31 -6.04
N ILE A 52 7.35 14.68 -5.31
CA ILE A 52 8.39 13.82 -5.91
C ILE A 52 7.76 12.62 -6.59
N PHE A 53 6.83 11.93 -5.93
CA PHE A 53 6.09 10.81 -6.49
C PHE A 53 5.38 11.21 -7.79
N THR A 54 4.58 12.29 -7.78
CA THR A 54 3.84 12.76 -8.95
C THR A 54 4.76 13.18 -10.09
N SER A 55 5.88 13.83 -9.78
CA SER A 55 6.87 14.23 -10.79
C SER A 55 7.45 13.00 -11.50
N LEU A 56 7.95 12.03 -10.73
CA LEU A 56 8.51 10.78 -11.27
C LEU A 56 7.47 9.92 -11.98
N LEU A 57 6.22 9.94 -11.52
CA LEU A 57 5.12 9.22 -12.18
C LEU A 57 4.93 9.72 -13.60
N HIS A 58 5.05 11.05 -13.82
CA HIS A 58 4.93 11.65 -15.15
C HIS A 58 6.19 11.50 -16.01
N SER A 59 7.39 11.61 -15.43
CA SER A 59 8.65 11.63 -16.21
C SER A 59 9.25 10.24 -16.46
N ASP A 60 9.18 9.34 -15.47
CA ASP A 60 9.90 8.06 -15.46
C ASP A 60 8.95 6.85 -15.34
N GLY A 61 7.69 7.11 -14.99
CA GLY A 61 6.64 6.12 -14.86
C GLY A 61 6.46 5.57 -13.44
N ILE A 62 5.41 4.76 -13.30
CA ILE A 62 4.89 4.31 -12.00
C ILE A 62 5.94 3.61 -11.13
N ARG A 63 6.81 2.77 -11.71
CA ARG A 63 7.80 2.01 -10.94
C ARG A 63 8.86 2.92 -10.32
N ALA A 64 9.33 3.94 -11.04
CA ALA A 64 10.27 4.93 -10.52
C ALA A 64 9.65 5.78 -9.41
N ALA A 65 8.40 6.20 -9.60
CA ALA A 65 7.63 6.93 -8.59
C ALA A 65 7.47 6.12 -7.30
N LEU A 66 7.11 4.84 -7.43
CA LEU A 66 6.99 3.91 -6.32
C LEU A 66 8.32 3.67 -5.61
N TYR A 67 9.44 3.59 -6.33
CA TYR A 67 10.76 3.46 -5.71
C TYR A 67 11.11 4.68 -4.84
N ALA A 68 10.73 5.89 -5.25
CA ALA A 68 10.91 7.09 -4.43
C ALA A 68 10.11 7.04 -3.12
N VAL A 69 8.90 6.47 -3.14
CA VAL A 69 8.08 6.24 -1.94
C VAL A 69 8.75 5.19 -1.03
N LEU A 70 9.16 4.05 -1.59
CA LEU A 70 9.83 2.98 -0.84
C LEU A 70 11.07 3.47 -0.09
N ARG A 71 11.86 4.36 -0.71
CA ARG A 71 13.10 4.91 -0.15
C ARG A 71 12.91 5.74 1.13
N GLN A 72 11.68 6.07 1.52
CA GLN A 72 11.38 6.76 2.78
C GLN A 72 11.37 5.84 4.00
N SER A 73 11.44 4.52 3.79
CA SER A 73 11.51 3.52 4.84
C SER A 73 12.69 2.58 4.63
N ASP A 74 12.89 1.66 5.55
CA ASP A 74 13.82 0.54 5.43
C ASP A 74 13.21 -0.74 4.85
N TYR A 75 11.90 -0.76 4.55
CA TYR A 75 11.23 -1.90 3.92
C TYR A 75 11.94 -2.28 2.61
N ARG A 76 12.03 -3.58 2.34
CA ARG A 76 12.65 -4.10 1.11
C ARG A 76 11.76 -3.93 -0.11
N PHE A 77 10.47 -4.20 0.02
CA PHE A 77 9.55 -4.29 -1.11
C PHE A 77 8.47 -3.23 -1.07
N LEU A 78 8.12 -2.73 -2.25
CA LEU A 78 6.89 -2.00 -2.51
C LEU A 78 6.26 -2.56 -3.79
N GLY A 79 4.97 -2.87 -3.74
CA GLY A 79 4.25 -3.31 -4.93
C GLY A 79 2.82 -2.80 -5.02
N ILE A 80 2.28 -2.90 -6.22
CA ILE A 80 0.84 -2.85 -6.48
C ILE A 80 0.39 -4.25 -6.88
N PHE A 81 -0.52 -4.82 -6.12
CA PHE A 81 -1.05 -6.17 -6.36
C PHE A 81 -2.45 -6.12 -6.95
N ARG A 82 -2.70 -7.01 -7.91
CA ARG A 82 -4.00 -7.26 -8.54
C ARG A 82 -4.48 -8.66 -8.16
N PHE A 83 -5.79 -8.88 -8.29
CA PHE A 83 -6.43 -10.17 -8.06
C PHE A 83 -7.16 -10.62 -9.32
N LYS A 84 -7.05 -11.90 -9.66
CA LYS A 84 -7.76 -12.51 -10.78
C LYS A 84 -7.86 -14.02 -10.57
N ASP A 85 -9.03 -14.60 -10.81
CA ASP A 85 -9.24 -16.06 -10.81
C ASP A 85 -8.69 -16.80 -9.56
N GLY A 86 -8.87 -16.22 -8.37
CA GLY A 86 -8.39 -16.78 -7.10
C GLY A 86 -6.88 -16.65 -6.87
N LYS A 87 -6.21 -15.84 -7.68
CA LYS A 87 -4.77 -15.56 -7.61
C LYS A 87 -4.49 -14.09 -7.34
N ALA A 88 -3.31 -13.83 -6.79
CA ALA A 88 -2.76 -12.50 -6.59
C ALA A 88 -1.30 -12.47 -7.05
N THR A 89 -0.93 -11.38 -7.72
CA THR A 89 0.46 -11.07 -8.09
C THR A 89 0.62 -9.56 -8.23
N SER A 90 1.85 -9.09 -8.26
CA SER A 90 2.15 -7.67 -8.47
C SER A 90 2.01 -7.29 -9.95
N CYS A 91 1.29 -6.23 -10.26
CA CYS A 91 1.36 -5.59 -11.58
C CYS A 91 2.46 -4.51 -11.66
N VAL A 92 2.96 -4.05 -10.50
CA VAL A 92 4.18 -3.26 -10.35
C VAL A 92 4.90 -3.75 -9.10
N HIS A 93 6.20 -4.04 -9.20
CA HIS A 93 7.00 -4.48 -8.07
C HIS A 93 8.37 -3.81 -8.06
N VAL A 94 8.80 -3.45 -6.85
CA VAL A 94 10.10 -2.88 -6.56
C VAL A 94 10.72 -3.69 -5.43
N ASP A 95 11.84 -4.36 -5.74
CA ASP A 95 12.77 -4.93 -4.76
C ASP A 95 14.00 -4.03 -4.70
N ARG A 96 14.20 -3.33 -3.57
CA ARG A 96 15.34 -2.41 -3.44
C ARG A 96 16.71 -3.10 -3.40
N GLU A 97 16.75 -4.39 -3.08
CA GLU A 97 17.98 -5.19 -3.07
C GLU A 97 18.29 -5.78 -4.44
N ASN A 98 17.26 -5.99 -5.27
CA ASN A 98 17.42 -6.47 -6.64
C ASN A 98 16.41 -5.82 -7.61
N LEU A 99 16.78 -4.63 -8.11
CA LEU A 99 15.93 -3.85 -9.01
C LEU A 99 15.69 -4.52 -10.39
N ALA A 100 16.37 -5.62 -10.71
CA ALA A 100 16.06 -6.40 -11.91
C ALA A 100 14.78 -7.24 -11.76
N ILE A 101 14.35 -7.51 -10.53
CA ILE A 101 13.07 -8.17 -10.25
C ILE A 101 11.95 -7.13 -10.36
N THR A 102 11.07 -7.33 -11.35
CA THR A 102 9.97 -6.41 -11.68
C THR A 102 8.60 -6.97 -11.37
N GLN A 103 8.54 -8.22 -10.91
CA GLN A 103 7.31 -8.92 -10.57
C GLN A 103 7.54 -9.88 -9.39
N ALA A 104 6.61 -9.87 -8.44
CA ALA A 104 6.51 -10.86 -7.37
C ALA A 104 5.81 -12.13 -7.87
N ASP A 105 6.07 -13.25 -7.20
CA ASP A 105 5.44 -14.52 -7.54
C ASP A 105 3.91 -14.46 -7.47
N GLU A 106 3.26 -15.23 -8.34
CA GLU A 106 1.82 -15.44 -8.25
C GLU A 106 1.50 -16.44 -7.14
N VAL A 107 0.61 -16.04 -6.25
CA VAL A 107 0.15 -16.86 -5.12
C VAL A 107 -1.36 -16.99 -5.14
N PRO A 108 -1.96 -17.98 -4.45
CA PRO A 108 -3.38 -17.93 -4.12
C PRO A 108 -3.72 -16.60 -3.46
N ASP A 109 -4.85 -16.00 -3.83
CA ASP A 109 -5.25 -14.71 -3.27
C ASP A 109 -5.52 -14.75 -1.75
N THR A 110 -5.74 -15.94 -1.18
CA THR A 110 -5.83 -16.22 0.25
C THR A 110 -4.48 -16.42 0.94
N ALA A 111 -3.38 -16.46 0.18
CA ALA A 111 -2.02 -16.64 0.68
C ALA A 111 -1.20 -15.33 0.65
N THR A 112 -1.88 -14.18 0.66
CA THR A 112 -1.27 -12.85 0.73
C THR A 112 -2.03 -11.95 1.70
N TYR A 113 -1.33 -11.07 2.43
CA TYR A 113 -1.98 -10.07 3.30
C TYR A 113 -2.78 -9.00 2.54
N CYS A 114 -2.63 -8.94 1.22
CA CYS A 114 -3.51 -8.15 0.37
C CYS A 114 -4.98 -8.64 0.50
N SER A 115 -5.21 -9.90 0.91
CA SER A 115 -6.54 -10.44 1.19
C SER A 115 -7.26 -9.74 2.34
N PHE A 116 -6.54 -9.35 3.41
CA PHE A 116 -7.11 -8.60 4.54
C PHE A 116 -7.57 -7.21 4.10
N VAL A 117 -6.77 -6.55 3.25
CA VAL A 117 -7.11 -5.25 2.67
C VAL A 117 -8.33 -5.37 1.75
N ARG A 118 -8.33 -6.36 0.85
CA ARG A 118 -9.45 -6.63 -0.06
C ARG A 118 -10.74 -6.96 0.68
N GLY A 119 -10.67 -7.79 1.72
CA GLY A 119 -11.84 -8.23 2.48
C GLY A 119 -12.45 -7.13 3.34
N SER A 120 -11.62 -6.25 3.91
CA SER A 120 -12.10 -5.14 4.75
C SER A 120 -12.37 -3.86 3.96
N MET A 121 -11.82 -3.73 2.75
CA MET A 121 -11.73 -2.47 1.99
C MET A 121 -11.04 -1.35 2.79
N LYS A 122 -10.19 -1.74 3.73
CA LYS A 122 -9.48 -0.87 4.65
C LYS A 122 -8.00 -1.23 4.72
N PRO A 123 -7.16 -0.27 5.13
CA PRO A 123 -5.76 -0.54 5.36
C PRO A 123 -5.50 -1.61 6.41
N PHE A 124 -4.45 -2.40 6.18
CA PHE A 124 -3.99 -3.42 7.10
C PHE A 124 -2.47 -3.32 7.26
N ALA A 125 -1.99 -3.40 8.49
CA ALA A 125 -0.57 -3.37 8.80
C ALA A 125 -0.21 -4.34 9.92
N THR A 126 0.97 -4.93 9.83
CA THR A 126 1.62 -5.74 10.86
C THR A 126 3.13 -5.47 10.84
N ALA A 127 3.70 -5.22 12.02
CA ALA A 127 5.13 -4.97 12.20
C ALA A 127 5.94 -6.27 12.22
N ASP A 128 5.31 -7.32 12.75
CA ASP A 128 5.83 -8.68 12.83
C ASP A 128 4.65 -9.67 12.82
N ALA A 129 4.46 -10.33 11.69
CA ALA A 129 3.44 -11.36 11.50
C ALA A 129 3.62 -12.55 12.45
N ALA A 130 4.85 -12.85 12.90
CA ALA A 130 5.05 -13.94 13.85
C ALA A 130 4.41 -13.62 15.20
N SER A 131 4.35 -12.35 15.57
CA SER A 131 3.83 -11.86 16.85
C SER A 131 2.39 -11.35 16.80
N ASP A 132 1.79 -11.25 15.61
CA ASP A 132 0.44 -10.72 15.40
C ASP A 132 -0.64 -11.83 15.41
N PRO A 133 -1.55 -11.87 16.39
CA PRO A 133 -2.59 -12.89 16.45
C PRO A 133 -3.52 -12.92 15.23
N ARG A 134 -3.65 -11.79 14.49
CA ARG A 134 -4.52 -11.69 13.31
C ARG A 134 -3.97 -12.48 12.11
N THR A 135 -2.68 -12.80 12.10
CA THR A 135 -2.04 -13.57 11.03
C THR A 135 -1.93 -15.06 11.36
N LEU A 136 -2.41 -15.50 12.54
CA LEU A 136 -2.29 -16.88 12.98
C LEU A 136 -2.94 -17.85 11.99
N GLY A 137 -2.17 -18.84 11.53
CA GLY A 137 -2.61 -19.80 10.52
C GLY A 137 -2.66 -19.27 9.08
N HIS A 138 -2.30 -18.00 8.85
CA HIS A 138 -2.25 -17.43 7.50
C HIS A 138 -1.02 -17.96 6.73
N PRO A 139 -1.16 -18.41 5.46
CA PRO A 139 -0.06 -19.03 4.71
C PRO A 139 1.19 -18.17 4.55
N ALA A 140 1.02 -16.84 4.46
CA ALA A 140 2.14 -15.90 4.32
C ALA A 140 2.93 -15.65 5.62
N ARG A 141 2.46 -16.15 6.78
CA ARG A 141 2.95 -15.74 8.10
C ARG A 141 4.45 -15.94 8.31
N ASP A 142 5.00 -17.02 7.79
CA ASP A 142 6.41 -17.36 8.02
C ASP A 142 7.32 -16.83 6.90
N VAL A 143 6.76 -16.12 5.91
CA VAL A 143 7.49 -15.58 4.75
C VAL A 143 7.47 -14.06 4.72
N VAL A 144 6.32 -13.44 4.99
CA VAL A 144 6.16 -11.98 5.03
C VAL A 144 6.00 -11.59 6.49
N LEU A 145 7.05 -11.05 7.09
CA LEU A 145 7.06 -10.69 8.51
C LEU A 145 6.56 -9.27 8.75
N ALA A 146 6.85 -8.33 7.88
CA ALA A 146 6.29 -6.98 7.98
C ALA A 146 5.43 -6.67 6.76
N TYR A 147 4.31 -5.99 6.97
CA TYR A 147 3.39 -5.61 5.90
C TYR A 147 2.61 -4.35 6.25
N CYS A 148 2.39 -3.49 5.26
CA CYS A 148 1.44 -2.40 5.32
C CYS A 148 0.80 -2.23 3.94
N GLY A 149 -0.51 -2.41 3.84
CA GLY A 149 -1.26 -2.34 2.59
C GLY A 149 -2.40 -1.34 2.65
N ILE A 150 -2.55 -0.53 1.61
CA ILE A 150 -3.61 0.45 1.40
C ILE A 150 -4.43 0.01 0.17
N PRO A 151 -5.78 0.01 0.22
CA PRO A 151 -6.60 -0.28 -0.94
C PRO A 151 -6.50 0.86 -1.97
N ILE A 152 -6.37 0.51 -3.25
CA ILE A 152 -6.51 1.42 -4.38
C ILE A 152 -7.94 1.25 -4.91
N MET A 153 -8.76 2.30 -4.82
CA MET A 153 -10.19 2.24 -5.12
C MET A 153 -10.57 3.30 -6.15
N GLU A 154 -11.39 2.93 -7.12
CA GLU A 154 -12.06 3.90 -7.99
C GLU A 154 -13.06 4.76 -7.19
N SER A 155 -13.48 5.87 -7.78
CA SER A 155 -14.44 6.79 -7.16
C SER A 155 -15.79 6.14 -6.84
N ASP A 156 -16.17 5.09 -7.57
CA ASP A 156 -17.38 4.31 -7.34
C ASP A 156 -17.25 3.28 -6.19
N GLY A 157 -16.04 3.13 -5.63
CA GLY A 157 -15.71 2.18 -4.58
C GLY A 157 -15.20 0.83 -5.06
N THR A 158 -15.05 0.62 -6.37
CA THR A 158 -14.48 -0.60 -6.95
C THR A 158 -13.01 -0.74 -6.58
N LEU A 159 -12.60 -1.94 -6.11
CA LEU A 159 -11.21 -2.21 -5.79
C LEU A 159 -10.41 -2.43 -7.08
N ILE A 160 -9.42 -1.57 -7.31
CA ILE A 160 -8.41 -1.74 -8.36
C ILE A 160 -7.40 -2.79 -7.91
N GLY A 161 -6.86 -2.63 -6.71
CA GLY A 161 -5.79 -3.46 -6.16
C GLY A 161 -5.33 -2.95 -4.82
N THR A 162 -4.13 -3.36 -4.40
CA THR A 162 -3.54 -2.89 -3.13
C THR A 162 -2.14 -2.34 -3.37
N LEU A 163 -1.87 -1.16 -2.80
CA LEU A 163 -0.52 -0.61 -2.66
C LEU A 163 0.07 -1.14 -1.36
N CYS A 164 1.17 -1.89 -1.39
CA CYS A 164 1.73 -2.46 -0.18
C CYS A 164 3.25 -2.33 -0.06
N HIS A 165 3.68 -1.99 1.15
CA HIS A 165 5.03 -2.25 1.64
C HIS A 165 5.04 -3.61 2.31
N TYR A 166 6.09 -4.39 2.08
CA TYR A 166 6.25 -5.67 2.76
C TYR A 166 7.72 -6.07 2.87
N ASP A 167 8.00 -6.97 3.80
CA ASP A 167 9.36 -7.41 4.10
C ASP A 167 9.39 -8.83 4.69
N VAL A 168 10.53 -9.50 4.55
CA VAL A 168 10.82 -10.82 5.10
C VAL A 168 11.43 -10.75 6.50
N VAL A 169 11.68 -9.54 7.01
CA VAL A 169 12.07 -9.28 8.39
C VAL A 169 11.07 -8.34 9.07
N PRO A 170 10.94 -8.36 10.41
CA PRO A 170 10.13 -7.37 11.12
C PRO A 170 10.61 -5.94 10.84
N ARG A 171 9.67 -5.00 10.76
CA ARG A 171 9.94 -3.58 10.49
C ARG A 171 9.11 -2.69 11.42
N ASP A 172 9.63 -1.50 11.69
CA ASP A 172 8.88 -0.48 12.42
C ASP A 172 7.89 0.23 11.47
N PRO A 173 6.56 0.07 11.70
CA PRO A 173 5.55 0.71 10.85
C PRO A 173 5.54 2.24 10.97
N GLU A 174 6.17 2.83 12.00
CA GLU A 174 6.24 4.30 12.15
C GLU A 174 7.13 4.97 11.09
N GLN A 175 7.96 4.19 10.39
CA GLN A 175 8.74 4.68 9.26
C GLN A 175 7.85 5.00 8.05
N LEU A 176 6.64 4.43 8.00
CA LEU A 176 5.73 4.63 6.88
C LEU A 176 4.91 5.91 7.09
N ASN A 177 5.02 6.83 6.13
CA ASN A 177 4.15 7.99 6.06
C ASN A 177 2.80 7.59 5.47
N LEU A 178 1.84 7.29 6.34
CA LEU A 178 0.54 6.75 5.95
C LEU A 178 -0.29 7.75 5.14
N ASP A 179 -0.23 9.03 5.47
CA ASP A 179 -0.92 10.08 4.70
C ASP A 179 -0.37 10.15 3.27
N LEU A 180 0.94 10.00 3.10
CA LEU A 180 1.55 9.86 1.77
C LEU A 180 1.02 8.61 1.05
N LEU A 181 0.94 7.45 1.71
CA LEU A 181 0.46 6.22 1.07
C LEU A 181 -1.01 6.34 0.63
N VAL A 182 -1.85 7.05 1.39
CA VAL A 182 -3.23 7.34 0.98
C VAL A 182 -3.27 8.27 -0.21
N GLN A 183 -2.48 9.35 -0.21
CA GLN A 183 -2.40 10.27 -1.34
C GLN A 183 -1.90 9.56 -2.61
N VAL A 184 -0.88 8.71 -2.49
CA VAL A 184 -0.35 7.88 -3.59
C VAL A 184 -1.43 6.92 -4.08
N SER A 185 -2.12 6.20 -3.18
CA SER A 185 -3.20 5.28 -3.55
C SER A 185 -4.33 5.99 -4.31
N SER A 186 -4.75 7.17 -3.82
CA SER A 186 -5.75 8.01 -4.47
C SER A 186 -5.28 8.50 -5.85
N ALA A 187 -4.03 8.95 -5.98
CA ALA A 187 -3.48 9.37 -7.27
C ALA A 187 -3.46 8.22 -8.28
N LEU A 188 -3.12 7.01 -7.83
CA LEU A 188 -3.10 5.79 -8.64
C LEU A 188 -4.49 5.30 -9.06
N ALA A 189 -5.56 5.73 -8.37
CA ALA A 189 -6.92 5.34 -8.73
C ALA A 189 -7.43 5.96 -10.04
N GLN A 190 -6.67 6.87 -10.65
CA GLN A 190 -7.02 7.42 -11.96
C GLN A 190 -7.01 6.33 -13.04
N PRO A 191 -7.98 6.35 -13.98
CA PRO A 191 -8.07 5.35 -15.04
C PRO A 191 -6.76 5.23 -15.83
N GLY A 192 -6.31 3.99 -16.04
CA GLY A 192 -5.15 3.68 -16.88
C GLY A 192 -3.77 3.78 -16.21
N LEU A 193 -3.67 4.26 -14.96
CA LEU A 193 -2.37 4.35 -14.28
C LEU A 193 -1.88 3.02 -13.72
N VAL A 194 -2.77 2.27 -13.04
CA VAL A 194 -2.40 0.95 -12.50
C VAL A 194 -2.54 -0.10 -13.61
N PRO A 195 -1.46 -0.81 -13.98
CA PRO A 195 -1.54 -1.85 -15.00
C PRO A 195 -2.56 -2.94 -14.63
N PRO A 196 -3.17 -3.61 -15.63
CA PRO A 196 -4.07 -4.75 -15.38
C PRO A 196 -3.29 -5.92 -14.75
N TYR A 197 -4.02 -6.98 -14.39
CA TYR A 197 -3.40 -8.23 -13.97
C TYR A 197 -2.42 -8.71 -15.07
N PRO A 198 -1.15 -9.03 -14.75
CA PRO A 198 -0.14 -9.35 -15.75
C PRO A 198 -0.46 -10.67 -16.48
N ASP A 199 -0.11 -10.71 -17.77
CA ASP A 199 -0.15 -11.93 -18.58
C ASP A 199 1.10 -12.77 -18.29
N LEU A 200 1.04 -13.60 -17.25
CA LEU A 200 2.18 -14.39 -16.76
C LEU A 200 2.68 -15.45 -17.75
N ALA A 201 1.90 -15.76 -18.78
CA ALA A 201 2.34 -16.64 -19.88
C ALA A 201 3.30 -15.94 -20.85
N ARG A 202 3.39 -14.61 -20.78
CA ARG A 202 4.25 -13.80 -21.63
C ARG A 202 5.53 -13.44 -20.86
N PRO A 203 6.73 -13.63 -21.44
CA PRO A 203 7.95 -13.16 -20.82
C PRO A 203 7.89 -11.63 -20.60
N PRO A 204 8.54 -11.10 -19.55
CA PRO A 204 8.54 -9.66 -19.28
C PRO A 204 9.07 -8.91 -20.50
N ALA A 205 8.43 -7.79 -20.83
CA ALA A 205 8.92 -6.91 -21.90
C ALA A 205 10.34 -6.44 -21.53
N CYS A 206 11.28 -6.70 -22.44
CA CYS A 206 12.68 -6.31 -22.36
C CYS A 206 12.83 -4.78 -22.42
#